data_AF-A0A1Z3MJE6-F1
#
_entry.id   AF-A0A1Z3MJE6-F1
#
_cell.length_a   1.000
_cell.length_b   1.000
_cell.length_c   1.000
_cell.angle_alpha   90.00
_cell.angle_beta   90.00
_cell.angle_gamma   90.00
#
_symmetry.space_group_name_H-M   'P 1'
#
loop_
_entity.id
_entity.type
_entity.pdbx_description
1 polymer ?
#
loop_
_entity_poly.entity_id
_entity_poly.type
_entity_poly.pdbx_seq_one_letter_code
_entity_poly.pdbx_strand_id
1 'polypeptide(L)' 'FFAKLPEAYAIFNPIVDIMPVIPLFFFLLAFVWQA' A
#
# COMPACT_ATOMS: atom_id res chain seq x y z
N PHE A 1 13.68 -1.05 -5.87
CA PHE A 1 13.94 -2.21 -4.99
C PHE A 1 13.58 -1.76 -3.57
N PHE A 2 12.54 -2.33 -2.97
CA PHE A 2 12.18 -1.99 -1.58
C PHE A 2 13.27 -2.53 -0.64
N ALA A 3 13.73 -1.70 0.29
CA ALA A 3 14.67 -2.15 1.31
C ALA A 3 13.98 -3.19 2.22
N LYS A 4 14.72 -4.20 2.65
CA LYS A 4 14.22 -5.16 3.64
C LYS A 4 13.89 -4.43 4.95
N LEU A 5 12.72 -4.72 5.52
CA LEU A 5 12.37 -4.22 6.84
C LEU A 5 13.31 -4.80 7.91
N PRO A 6 13.56 -4.08 9.02
CA PRO A 6 14.21 -4.67 10.19
C PRO A 6 13.44 -5.89 10.70
N GLU A 7 14.13 -6.81 11.36
CA GLU A 7 13.58 -8.12 11.76
C GLU A 7 12.31 -8.03 12.62
N ALA A 8 12.26 -7.06 13.53
CA ALA A 8 11.07 -6.78 14.36
C ALA A 8 9.81 -6.41 13.54
N TYR A 9 9.98 -5.95 12.30
CA TYR A 9 8.89 -5.56 11.40
C TYR A 9 8.67 -6.54 10.25
N ALA A 10 9.38 -7.67 10.21
CA ALA A 10 9.28 -8.63 9.12
C ALA A 10 7.86 -9.21 8.94
N ILE A 11 7.08 -9.28 10.01
CA ILE A 11 5.66 -9.68 9.97
C ILE A 11 4.80 -8.74 9.11
N PHE A 12 5.22 -7.48 8.93
CA PHE A 12 4.51 -6.47 8.14
C PHE A 12 4.96 -6.41 6.68
N ASN A 13 5.92 -7.24 6.25
CA ASN A 13 6.34 -7.31 4.85
C ASN A 13 5.14 -7.44 3.88
N PRO A 14 4.13 -8.31 4.13
CA PRO A 14 2.99 -8.42 3.22
C PRO A 14 2.18 -7.14 3.09
N ILE A 15 2.12 -6.30 4.13
CA ILE A 15 1.41 -5.02 4.09
C ILE A 15 2.22 -3.99 3.28
N VAL A 16 3.53 -3.93 3.51
CA VAL A 16 4.45 -3.02 2.81
C VAL A 16 4.48 -3.32 1.31
N ASP A 17 4.37 -4.59 0.92
CA ASP A 17 4.30 -5.00 -0.49
C ASP A 17 3.04 -4.43 -1.20
N ILE A 18 1.96 -4.15 -0.46
CA ILE A 18 0.69 -3.65 -1.00
C ILE A 18 0.60 -2.11 -0.92
N MET A 19 1.35 -1.46 -0.02
CA MET A 19 1.35 0.01 0.14
C MET A 19 1.51 0.82 -1.16
N PRO A 20 2.33 0.42 -2.15
CA PRO A 20 2.48 1.16 -3.41
C PRO A 20 1.20 1.27 -4.24
N VAL A 21 0.19 0.44 -3.97
CA VAL A 21 -1.11 0.44 -4.66
C VAL A 21 -2.06 1.51 -4.09
N ILE A 22 -1.80 2.05 -2.90
CA ILE A 22 -2.65 3.04 -2.22
C ILE A 22 -3.02 4.25 -3.12
N PRO A 23 -2.10 4.87 -3.90
CA PRO A 23 -2.45 5.98 -4.78
C PRO A 23 -3.54 5.63 -5.81
N LEU A 24 -3.58 4.37 -6.28
CA LEU A 24 -4.62 3.91 -7.20
C LEU A 24 -5.99 3.85 -6.51
N PHE A 25 -6.04 3.46 -5.23
CA PHE A 25 -7.29 3.48 -4.49
C PHE A 25 -7.84 4.89 -4.28
N PHE A 26 -6.99 5.90 -4.07
CA PHE A 26 -7.44 7.29 -4.02
C PHE A 26 -7.95 7.80 -5.36
N PHE A 27 -7.31 7.40 -6.47
CA PHE A 27 -7.81 7.70 -7.81
C PHE A 27 -9.19 7.07 -8.04
N LEU A 28 -9.36 5.80 -7.70
CA LEU A 28 -10.65 5.10 -7.83
C LEU A 28 -11.72 5.66 -6.89
N LEU A 29 -11.33 6.07 -5.67
CA LEU A 29 -12.21 6.71 -4.71
C LEU A 29 -12.81 8.01 -5.26
N ALA A 30 -12.09 8.75 -6.10
CA ALA A 30 -12.63 9.94 -6.75
C ALA A 30 -13.86 9.61 -7.63
N PHE A 31 -13.87 8.46 -8.32
CA PHE A 31 -15.03 8.03 -9.11
C PHE A 31 -16.15 7.46 -8.25
N VAL A 32 -15.81 6.73 -7.16
CA VAL A 32 -16.80 6.27 -6.17
C VAL A 32 -17.53 7.46 -5.53
N TRP A 33 -16.81 8.55 -5.24
CA TRP A 33 -17.39 9.76 -4.63
C TRP A 33 -18.25 10.58 -5.61
N GLN A 34 -18.12 10.37 -6.91
CA GLN A 34 -18.93 11.05 -7.93
C GLN A 34 -20.19 10.26 -8.35
N ALA A 35 -20.39 9.04 -7.83
CA ALA A 35 -21.57 8.21 -8.07
C ALA A 35 -22.72 8.55 -7.12
#